data_AF-A0ABD1VW85-F1
#
_entry.id   AF-A0ABD1VW85-F1
#
_cell.length_a   1.000
_cell.length_b   1.000
_cell.length_c   1.000
_cell.angle_alpha   90.00
_cell.angle_beta   90.00
_cell.angle_gamma   90.00
#
_symmetry.space_group_name_H-M   'P 1'
#
loop_
_entity.id
_entity.type
_entity.pdbx_description
1 polymer ?
#
loop_
_entity_poly.entity_id
_entity_poly.type
_entity_poly.pdbx_seq_one_letter_code
_entity_poly.pdbx_strand_id
1 'polypeptide(L)'
;MPVLSHDLKFDKILSPVLKVDPDTTVDIRDAVWYFTQAVADNLNILRIVLRATSVDSLLAFAALPLLQDKGYLSWKDSEMDAPVLEFPPSKVKDIPISNY
;
A
#
# COMPACT_ATOMS: atom_id res chain seq x y z
N MET A 1 2.72 -13.63 8.55
CA MET A 1 3.60 -13.56 7.37
C MET A 1 5.03 -13.64 7.87
N PRO A 2 5.93 -14.46 7.29
CA PRO A 2 7.34 -14.47 7.70
C PRO A 2 8.00 -13.13 7.31
N VAL A 3 8.83 -12.60 8.21
CA VAL A 3 9.64 -11.38 7.99
C VAL A 3 10.58 -11.64 6.81
N LEU A 4 10.54 -10.80 5.78
CA LEU A 4 11.34 -10.99 4.57
C LEU A 4 12.77 -10.50 4.81
N SER A 5 13.76 -11.08 4.12
CA SER A 5 15.18 -10.77 4.39
C SER A 5 15.58 -9.32 4.10
N HIS A 6 14.76 -8.57 3.35
CA HIS A 6 14.96 -7.15 3.11
C HIS A 6 14.49 -6.28 4.29
N ASP A 7 13.50 -6.72 5.06
CA ASP A 7 12.96 -6.01 6.23
C ASP A 7 14.04 -5.92 7.32
N LEU A 8 14.74 -7.03 7.53
CA LEU A 8 15.87 -7.15 8.46
C LEU A 8 17.06 -6.23 8.10
N LYS A 9 17.15 -5.75 6.85
CA LYS A 9 18.17 -4.76 6.47
C LYS A 9 17.76 -3.34 6.87
N PHE A 10 16.48 -3.02 6.86
CA PHE A 10 15.98 -1.70 7.26
C PHE A 10 16.16 -1.47 8.76
N ASP A 11 15.85 -2.46 9.60
CA ASP A 11 16.06 -2.39 11.06
C ASP A 11 17.51 -2.08 11.43
N LYS A 12 18.45 -2.71 10.72
CA LYS A 12 19.89 -2.51 10.91
C LYS A 12 20.38 -1.12 10.49
N ILE A 13 19.69 -0.46 9.55
CA ILE A 13 20.02 0.90 9.12
C ILE A 13 19.42 1.93 10.08
N LEU A 14 18.23 1.66 10.61
CA LEU A 14 17.50 2.60 11.47
C LEU A 14 17.95 2.56 12.93
N SER A 15 18.27 1.38 13.47
CA SER A 15 18.67 1.20 14.89
C SER A 15 19.88 2.02 15.34
N PRO A 16 20.90 2.32 14.51
CA PRO A 16 22.01 3.18 14.93
C PRO A 16 21.65 4.68 14.93
N VAL A 17 20.65 5.08 14.16
CA VAL A 17 20.31 6.49 13.90
C VAL A 17 19.14 6.95 14.78
N LEU A 18 18.25 6.03 15.13
CA LEU A 18 17.09 6.30 15.96
C LEU A 18 17.34 5.81 17.38
N LYS A 19 17.23 6.72 18.36
CA LYS A 19 17.04 6.32 19.75
C LYS A 19 15.59 5.83 19.88
N VAL A 20 15.39 4.54 19.65
CA VAL A 20 14.08 3.92 19.75
C VAL A 20 13.77 3.62 21.21
N ASP A 21 12.72 4.25 21.70
CA ASP A 21 12.06 3.94 22.97
C ASP A 21 10.67 3.38 22.65
N PRO A 22 10.39 2.11 22.97
CA PRO A 22 9.09 1.46 22.73
C PRO A 22 7.88 2.27 23.24
N ASP A 23 8.04 3.01 24.35
CA ASP A 23 6.94 3.71 25.00
C ASP A 23 6.65 5.09 24.38
N THR A 24 7.61 5.66 23.63
CA THR A 24 7.53 7.06 23.14
C THR A 24 7.79 7.21 21.64
N THR A 25 8.26 6.16 20.97
CA THR A 25 8.61 6.20 19.55
C THR A 25 7.45 5.71 18.68
N VAL A 26 7.21 6.41 17.57
CA VAL A 26 6.19 6.06 16.57
C VAL A 26 6.83 6.06 15.19
N ASP A 27 6.62 4.98 14.43
CA ASP A 27 7.03 4.89 13.03
C ASP A 27 5.93 5.43 12.12
N ILE A 28 6.23 6.49 11.36
CA ILE A 28 5.31 7.09 10.38
C ILE A 28 5.83 6.78 8.99
N ARG A 29 5.08 5.99 8.22
CA ARG A 29 5.50 5.52 6.90
C ARG A 29 4.41 5.63 5.87
N ASP A 30 4.84 5.67 4.60
CA ASP A 30 3.92 5.60 3.48
C ASP A 30 3.21 4.24 3.43
N ALA A 31 1.92 4.25 3.09
CA ALA A 31 1.08 3.07 2.93
C ALA A 31 1.59 2.06 1.91
N VAL A 32 2.38 2.49 0.92
CA VAL A 32 2.98 1.58 -0.07
C VAL A 32 4.11 0.73 0.52
N TRP A 33 4.68 1.12 1.67
CA TRP A 33 5.78 0.38 2.32
C TRP A 33 5.24 -0.64 3.33
N TYR A 34 4.47 -1.63 2.85
CA TYR A 34 3.84 -2.66 3.69
C TYR A 34 4.82 -3.38 4.63
N PHE A 35 6.05 -3.59 4.15
CA PHE A 35 7.11 -4.28 4.87
C PHE A 35 7.49 -3.62 6.20
N THR A 36 7.25 -2.30 6.33
CA THR A 36 7.53 -1.54 7.55
C THR A 36 6.66 -1.97 8.75
N GLN A 37 5.61 -2.77 8.54
CA GLN A 37 4.92 -3.40 9.66
C GLN A 37 5.86 -4.31 10.45
N ALA A 38 6.60 -5.18 9.77
CA ALA A 38 7.51 -6.11 10.41
C ALA A 38 8.65 -5.38 11.15
N VAL A 39 9.11 -4.26 10.60
CA VAL A 39 10.08 -3.35 11.23
C VAL A 39 9.54 -2.79 12.55
N ALA A 40 8.32 -2.25 12.54
CA ALA A 40 7.68 -1.71 13.75
C ALA A 40 7.41 -2.81 14.81
N ASP A 41 6.97 -3.99 14.37
CA ASP A 41 6.74 -5.15 15.24
C ASP A 41 8.06 -5.62 15.89
N ASN A 42 9.15 -5.70 15.11
CA ASN A 42 10.48 -6.07 15.62
C ASN A 42 11.04 -5.06 16.63
N LEU A 43 10.76 -3.78 16.43
CA LEU A 43 11.19 -2.70 17.32
C LEU A 43 10.22 -2.46 18.49
N ASN A 44 9.09 -3.16 18.52
CA ASN A 44 8.02 -3.00 19.51
C ASN A 44 7.52 -1.55 19.64
N ILE A 45 7.31 -0.88 18.51
CA ILE A 45 6.83 0.52 18.44
C ILE A 45 5.49 0.62 17.72
N LEU A 46 4.75 1.69 18.01
CA LEU A 46 3.53 2.00 17.28
C LEU A 46 3.87 2.39 15.84
N ARG A 47 3.05 1.92 14.88
CA ARG A 47 3.13 2.33 13.48
C ARG A 47 1.89 3.13 13.08
N ILE A 48 2.11 4.29 12.46
CA ILE A 48 1.09 5.08 11.79
C ILE A 48 1.38 5.07 10.28
N VAL A 49 0.36 4.71 9.50
CA VAL A 49 0.46 4.64 8.05
C VAL A 49 -0.16 5.88 7.43
N LEU A 50 0.62 6.60 6.62
CA LEU A 50 0.17 7.74 5.84
C LEU A 50 -0.12 7.29 4.40
N ARG A 51 -1.36 7.49 3.95
CA ARG A 51 -1.72 7.36 2.54
C ARG A 51 -1.75 8.76 1.90
N ALA A 52 -0.69 9.12 1.19
CA ALA A 52 -0.55 10.43 0.55
C ALA A 52 -1.33 10.57 -0.77
N THR A 53 -2.55 10.04 -0.83
CA THR A 53 -3.44 10.09 -2.00
C THR A 53 -4.87 10.44 -1.57
N SER A 54 -5.76 10.73 -2.53
CA SER A 54 -7.17 10.98 -2.23
C SER A 54 -7.88 9.75 -1.64
N VAL A 55 -9.00 9.99 -0.95
CA VAL A 55 -9.89 8.93 -0.44
C VAL A 55 -10.43 8.07 -1.59
N ASP A 56 -10.76 8.67 -2.74
CA ASP A 56 -11.26 7.92 -3.90
C ASP A 56 -10.20 6.95 -4.44
N SER A 57 -8.94 7.38 -4.51
CA SER A 57 -7.83 6.50 -4.88
C SER A 57 -7.67 5.36 -3.87
N LEU A 58 -7.79 5.64 -2.57
CA LEU A 58 -7.73 4.60 -1.54
C LEU A 58 -8.86 3.57 -1.72
N LEU A 59 -10.08 4.01 -2.01
CA LEU A 59 -11.22 3.11 -2.27
C LEU A 59 -11.00 2.28 -3.53
N ALA A 60 -10.51 2.87 -4.63
CA ALA A 60 -10.19 2.15 -5.85
C ALA A 60 -9.13 1.07 -5.60
N PHE A 61 -8.09 1.37 -4.81
CA PHE A 61 -7.10 0.38 -4.39
C PHE A 61 -7.70 -0.71 -3.48
N ALA A 62 -8.62 -0.38 -2.59
CA ALA A 62 -9.30 -1.36 -1.74
C ALA A 62 -10.22 -2.29 -2.55
N ALA A 63 -10.80 -1.79 -3.65
CA ALA A 63 -11.64 -2.54 -4.57
C ALA A 63 -10.86 -3.36 -5.61
N LEU A 64 -9.51 -3.29 -5.64
CA LEU A 64 -8.69 -3.99 -6.63
C LEU A 64 -9.02 -5.48 -6.81
N PRO A 65 -9.20 -6.28 -5.74
CA PRO A 65 -9.57 -7.69 -5.90
C PRO A 65 -10.92 -7.88 -6.61
N LEU A 66 -11.92 -7.06 -6.26
CA LEU A 66 -13.22 -7.07 -6.93
C LEU A 66 -13.10 -6.67 -8.41
N LEU A 67 -12.31 -5.63 -8.69
CA LEU A 67 -12.07 -5.15 -10.05
C LEU A 67 -11.34 -6.21 -10.89
N GLN A 68 -10.40 -6.94 -10.29
CA GLN A 68 -9.70 -8.06 -10.90
C GLN A 68 -10.67 -9.20 -11.25
N ASP A 69 -11.52 -9.61 -10.32
CA ASP A 69 -12.52 -10.66 -10.53
C ASP A 69 -13.51 -10.32 -11.65
N LYS A 70 -13.74 -9.01 -11.87
CA LYS A 70 -14.58 -8.48 -12.95
C LYS A 70 -13.86 -8.29 -14.28
N GLY A 71 -12.56 -8.61 -14.36
CA GLY A 71 -11.76 -8.50 -15.58
C GLY A 71 -11.25 -7.08 -15.88
N TYR A 72 -11.40 -6.15 -14.95
CA TYR A 72 -10.93 -4.77 -15.10
C TYR A 72 -9.42 -4.60 -14.92
N LEU A 73 -8.59 -5.64 -15.00
CA LEU A 73 -7.12 -5.52 -14.96
C LEU A 73 -6.44 -5.95 -16.28
N SER A 74 -7.17 -6.55 -17.22
CA SER A 74 -6.66 -7.00 -18.52
C SER A 74 -7.29 -6.18 -19.66
N TRP A 75 -6.65 -5.09 -20.09
CA TRP A 75 -7.31 -4.13 -20.98
C TRP A 75 -6.75 -4.20 -22.38
N LYS A 76 -7.62 -3.94 -23.36
CA LYS A 76 -7.24 -3.48 -24.68
C LYS A 76 -7.45 -1.97 -24.74
N ASP A 77 -6.66 -1.26 -25.55
CA ASP A 77 -6.80 0.20 -25.73
C ASP A 77 -8.25 0.62 -26.08
N SER A 78 -8.99 -0.25 -26.77
CA SER A 78 -10.40 -0.04 -27.14
C SER A 78 -11.38 0.03 -25.96
N GLU A 79 -11.00 -0.46 -24.78
CA GLU A 79 -11.88 -0.61 -23.61
C GLU A 79 -11.57 0.43 -22.52
N MET A 80 -10.55 1.27 -22.70
CA MET A 80 -10.06 2.22 -21.69
C MET A 80 -11.09 3.28 -21.28
N ASP A 81 -11.99 3.67 -22.18
CA ASP A 81 -13.05 4.66 -21.92
C ASP A 81 -14.36 4.04 -21.40
N ALA A 82 -14.43 2.72 -21.27
CA ALA A 82 -15.60 2.05 -20.71
C ALA A 82 -15.79 2.42 -19.23
N PRO A 83 -17.04 2.50 -18.74
CA PRO A 83 -17.32 2.80 -17.33
C PRO A 83 -17.01 1.60 -16.42
N VAL A 84 -16.56 1.90 -15.20
CA VAL A 84 -16.45 0.92 -14.11
C VAL A 84 -17.76 0.96 -13.33
N LEU A 85 -18.60 -0.07 -13.48
CA LEU A 85 -19.96 -0.06 -12.94
C LEU A 85 -19.97 -0.09 -11.41
N GLU A 86 -18.96 -0.72 -10.83
CA GLU A 86 -18.73 -0.86 -9.40
C GLU A 86 -18.17 0.43 -8.77
N PHE A 87 -17.63 1.34 -9.58
CA PHE A 87 -17.02 2.58 -9.09
C PHE A 87 -17.29 3.79 -10.01
N PRO A 88 -18.55 4.25 -10.17
CA PRO A 88 -18.85 5.46 -10.93
C PRO A 88 -18.28 6.71 -10.25
N PRO A 89 -17.84 7.75 -10.98
CA PRO A 89 -17.85 7.91 -12.43
C PRO A 89 -16.59 7.38 -13.14
N SER A 90 -15.78 6.55 -12.48
CA SER A 90 -14.49 6.11 -13.01
C SER A 90 -14.63 5.27 -14.28
N LYS A 91 -13.65 5.43 -15.16
CA LYS A 91 -13.45 4.62 -16.35
C LYS A 91 -12.38 3.57 -16.09
N VAL A 92 -12.31 2.58 -16.98
CA VAL A 92 -11.29 1.54 -16.92
C VAL A 92 -9.90 2.17 -16.78
N LYS A 93 -9.59 3.20 -17.58
CA LYS A 93 -8.31 3.95 -17.51
C LYS A 93 -7.96 4.61 -16.18
N ASP A 94 -8.93 4.81 -15.30
CA ASP A 94 -8.74 5.44 -14.01
C ASP A 94 -8.41 4.42 -12.90
N ILE A 95 -8.48 3.11 -13.20
CA ILE A 95 -8.16 2.05 -12.24
C ILE A 95 -6.64 2.00 -12.00
N PRO A 96 -6.18 2.05 -10.74
CA PRO A 96 -4.77 1.97 -10.42
C PRO A 96 -4.24 0.56 -10.68
N ILE A 97 -3.58 0.35 -11.82
CA ILE A 97 -2.87 -0.88 -12.14
C ILE A 97 -1.48 -0.85 -11.52
N SER A 98 -1.15 -1.90 -10.76
CA SER A 98 0.22 -2.17 -10.37
C SER A 98 0.72 -3.33 -11.23
N ASN A 99 1.64 -3.03 -12.15
CA ASN A 99 2.36 -4.07 -12.89
C ASN A 99 3.33 -4.73 -11.90
N TYR A 100 2.96 -5.89 -11.37
CA TYR A 100 3.86 -6.80 -10.65
C TYR A 100 4.09 -8.06 -11.48
#